data_AF-A0A2V7EEE9-F1
#
_entry.id   AF-A0A2V7EEE9-F1
#
_cell.length_a   1.000
_cell.length_b   1.000
_cell.length_c   1.000
_cell.angle_alpha   90.00
_cell.angle_beta   90.00
_cell.angle_gamma   90.00
#
_symmetry.space_group_name_H-M   'P 1'
#
loop_
_entity.id
_entity.type
_entity.pdbx_description
1 polymer ?
#
loop_
_entity_poly.entity_id
_entity_poly.type
_entity_poly.pdbx_seq_one_letter_code
_entity_poly.pdbx_strand_id
1 'polypeptide(L)'
;MADIAIYHQHLSVRLVRDSSVLTWRAVAKDGFTLPPQQATVRPSATYVGSGETADFELTPDAPGDLRLEIDRDGPFQFHVAVPLHLVAK
;
A
#
# COMPACT_ATOMS: atom_id res chain seq x y z
N MET A 1 -23.10 -14.83 9.27
CA MET A 1 -23.06 -13.35 9.27
C MET A 1 -21.58 -12.95 9.34
N ALA A 2 -21.04 -12.31 8.31
CA ALA A 2 -19.72 -11.71 8.39
C ALA A 2 -19.91 -10.26 8.84
N ASP A 3 -19.59 -9.97 10.09
CA ASP A 3 -19.63 -8.62 10.62
C ASP A 3 -18.27 -7.96 10.37
N ILE A 4 -18.27 -6.93 9.53
CA ILE A 4 -17.08 -6.14 9.20
C ILE A 4 -16.53 -5.41 10.44
N ALA A 5 -17.36 -5.09 11.44
CA ALA A 5 -16.93 -4.43 12.67
C ALA A 5 -16.25 -5.38 13.67
N ILE A 6 -16.57 -6.68 13.64
CA ILE A 6 -15.96 -7.66 14.56
C ILE A 6 -14.60 -8.13 14.04
N TYR A 7 -14.41 -8.11 12.72
CA TYR A 7 -13.17 -8.50 12.07
C TYR A 7 -12.39 -7.24 11.68
N HIS A 8 -11.56 -6.71 12.60
CA HIS A 8 -10.54 -5.68 12.31
C HIS A 8 -9.46 -6.24 11.37
N GLN A 9 -9.84 -6.46 10.12
CA GLN A 9 -8.94 -6.93 9.08
C GLN A 9 -8.03 -5.78 8.69
N HIS A 10 -6.74 -6.05 8.70
CA HIS A 10 -5.72 -5.14 8.21
C HIS A 10 -5.06 -5.81 7.02
N LEU A 11 -4.97 -5.08 5.92
CA LEU A 11 -4.13 -5.45 4.79
C LEU A 11 -2.77 -4.81 4.99
N SER A 12 -1.71 -5.61 4.93
CA SER A 12 -0.36 -5.09 4.77
C SER A 12 -0.12 -4.86 3.29
N VAL A 13 0.21 -3.63 2.92
CA VAL A 13 0.50 -3.24 1.54
C VAL A 13 1.93 -2.75 1.46
N ARG A 14 2.68 -3.33 0.52
CA ARG A 14 4.05 -2.91 0.22
C ARG A 14 4.34 -2.83 -1.27
N LEU A 15 5.21 -1.91 -1.64
CA LEU A 15 5.70 -1.79 -3.00
C LEU A 15 7.17 -2.21 -3.02
N VAL A 16 7.48 -3.23 -3.81
CA VAL A 16 8.83 -3.81 -3.85
C VAL A 16 9.43 -3.76 -5.26
N ARG A 17 10.75 -3.63 -5.31
CA ARG A 17 11.58 -3.97 -6.46
C ARG A 17 12.41 -5.18 -6.06
N ASP A 18 12.23 -6.30 -6.76
CA ASP A 18 12.76 -7.61 -6.35
C ASP A 18 12.34 -7.96 -4.91
N SER A 19 13.28 -7.87 -3.95
CA SER A 19 13.08 -8.07 -2.51
C SER A 19 13.17 -6.78 -1.68
N SER A 20 13.46 -5.64 -2.31
CA SER A 20 13.67 -4.36 -1.64
C SER A 20 12.38 -3.56 -1.55
N VAL A 21 12.01 -3.14 -0.34
CA VAL A 21 10.86 -2.25 -0.10
C VAL A 21 11.21 -0.85 -0.59
N LEU A 22 10.37 -0.30 -1.47
CA LEU A 22 10.50 1.07 -1.96
C LEU A 22 9.90 2.08 -1.00
N THR A 23 10.12 3.36 -1.26
CA THR A 23 9.47 4.45 -0.52
C THR A 23 8.34 5.07 -1.30
N TRP A 24 7.31 5.54 -0.60
CA TRP A 24 6.20 6.31 -1.16
C TRP A 24 5.81 7.46 -0.23
N ARG A 25 5.01 8.39 -0.74
CA ARG A 25 4.41 9.46 0.06
C ARG A 25 2.91 9.22 0.19
N ALA A 26 2.40 9.12 1.41
CA ALA A 26 0.96 9.14 1.63
C ALA A 26 0.43 10.55 1.31
N VAL A 27 -0.63 10.67 0.52
CA VAL A 27 -1.19 11.97 0.10
C VAL A 27 -2.65 12.16 0.49
N ALA A 28 -3.40 11.07 0.69
CA ALA A 28 -4.77 11.14 1.20
C ALA A 28 -5.09 9.94 2.08
N LYS A 29 -6.07 10.11 2.97
CA LYS A 29 -6.68 9.05 3.77
C LYS A 29 -8.19 9.30 3.86
N ASP A 30 -8.98 8.25 3.67
CA ASP A 30 -10.45 8.27 3.77
C ASP A 30 -11.10 9.37 2.91
N GLY A 31 -10.51 9.64 1.74
CA GLY A 31 -10.96 10.68 0.80
C GLY A 31 -10.51 12.11 1.13
N PHE A 32 -9.71 12.31 2.19
CA PHE A 32 -9.18 13.61 2.59
C PHE A 32 -7.68 13.73 2.31
N THR A 33 -7.28 14.83 1.68
CA THR A 33 -5.87 15.17 1.50
C THR A 33 -5.17 15.31 2.85
N LEU A 34 -4.00 14.69 2.99
CA LEU A 34 -3.19 14.79 4.20
C LEU A 34 -2.49 16.16 4.29
N PRO A 35 -2.41 16.77 5.49
CA PRO A 35 -1.60 17.96 5.71
C PRO A 35 -0.11 17.66 5.47
N PRO A 36 0.72 18.67 5.11
CA PRO A 36 2.13 18.46 4.76
C PRO A 36 2.95 17.73 5.82
N GLN A 37 2.63 17.91 7.10
CA GLN A 37 3.29 17.24 8.22
C GLN A 37 3.03 15.73 8.25
N GLN A 38 1.93 15.27 7.65
CA GLN A 38 1.56 13.86 7.52
C GLN A 38 1.91 13.30 6.14
N ALA A 39 1.90 14.13 5.10
CA ALA A 39 2.23 13.78 3.72
C ALA A 39 3.75 13.67 3.47
N THR A 40 4.41 12.76 4.18
CA THR A 40 5.88 12.56 4.14
C THR A 40 6.25 11.27 3.41
N VAL A 41 7.44 11.24 2.77
CA VAL A 41 8.00 10.03 2.15
C VAL A 41 8.46 9.05 3.24
N ARG A 42 8.04 7.77 3.14
CA ARG A 42 8.35 6.70 4.09
C ARG A 42 8.49 5.36 3.34
N PRO A 43 9.07 4.32 3.98
CA PRO A 43 9.00 2.96 3.45
C PRO A 43 7.56 2.56 3.12
N SER A 44 7.37 1.87 2.00
CA SER A 44 6.09 1.34 1.57
C SER A 44 5.73 0.08 2.34
N ALA A 45 5.41 0.27 3.62
CA ALA A 45 4.91 -0.76 4.51
C ALA A 45 3.76 -0.16 5.30
N THR A 46 2.56 -0.22 4.72
CA THR A 46 1.38 0.40 5.31
C THR A 46 0.32 -0.64 5.62
N TYR A 47 -0.33 -0.48 6.77
CA TYR A 47 -1.55 -1.20 7.10
C TYR A 47 -2.77 -0.38 6.68
N VAL A 48 -3.68 -1.02 5.96
CA VAL A 48 -4.97 -0.44 5.59
C VAL A 48 -6.06 -1.24 6.29
N GLY A 49 -6.81 -0.58 7.17
CA GLY A 49 -7.91 -1.19 7.89
C GLY A 49 -9.14 -1.42 7.00
N SER A 50 -10.05 -2.27 7.46
CA SER A 50 -11.35 -2.44 6.79
C SER A 50 -12.12 -1.12 6.76
N GLY A 51 -12.60 -0.74 5.57
CA GLY A 51 -13.32 0.52 5.36
C GLY A 51 -12.43 1.75 5.22
N GLU A 52 -11.11 1.59 5.39
CA GLU A 52 -10.17 2.69 5.15
C GLU A 52 -9.80 2.78 3.67
N THR A 53 -9.54 3.99 3.21
CA THR A 53 -8.87 4.23 1.93
C THR A 53 -7.62 5.08 2.15
N ALA A 54 -6.60 4.87 1.34
CA ALA A 54 -5.39 5.66 1.40
C ALA A 54 -4.77 5.77 0.01
N ASP A 55 -4.33 6.97 -0.33
CA ASP A 55 -3.68 7.26 -1.60
C ASP A 55 -2.19 7.51 -1.36
N PHE A 56 -1.36 6.91 -2.22
CA PHE A 56 0.09 7.02 -2.14
C PHE A 56 0.66 7.45 -3.49
N GLU A 57 1.65 8.32 -3.43
CA GLU A 57 2.45 8.71 -4.58
C GLU A 57 3.80 8.01 -4.55
N LEU A 58 4.16 7.43 -5.69
CA LEU A 58 5.47 6.89 -5.98
C LEU A 58 6.18 7.84 -6.95
N THR A 59 7.43 8.19 -6.67
CA THR A 59 8.34 8.80 -7.64
C THR A 59 9.42 7.76 -7.99
N PRO A 60 9.29 7.04 -9.12
CA PRO A 60 10.28 6.05 -9.51
C PRO A 60 11.63 6.70 -9.80
N ASP A 61 12.70 6.07 -9.34
CA ASP A 61 14.08 6.45 -9.63
C ASP A 61 14.57 5.91 -10.99
N ALA A 62 14.00 4.78 -11.42
CA ALA A 62 14.31 4.11 -12.67
C ALA A 62 13.09 3.34 -13.21
N PRO A 63 12.98 3.16 -14.54
CA PRO A 63 12.00 2.25 -15.13
C PRO A 63 12.23 0.79 -14.70
N GLY A 64 11.33 -0.09 -15.11
CA GLY A 64 11.41 -1.54 -14.86
C GLY A 64 10.28 -2.06 -13.97
N ASP A 65 10.49 -3.27 -13.45
CA ASP A 65 9.42 -4.06 -12.86
C ASP A 65 9.34 -3.85 -11.35
N LEU A 66 8.14 -3.53 -10.89
CA LEU A 66 7.79 -3.47 -9.48
C LEU A 66 6.68 -4.47 -9.18
N ARG A 67 6.49 -4.79 -7.90
CA ARG A 67 5.34 -5.56 -7.42
C ARG A 67 4.65 -4.82 -6.28
N LEU A 68 3.34 -4.65 -6.39
CA LEU A 68 2.49 -4.27 -5.28
C LEU A 68 2.05 -5.54 -4.58
N GLU A 69 2.55 -5.77 -3.38
CA GLU A 69 2.23 -6.94 -2.58
C GLU A 69 1.22 -6.57 -1.51
N ILE A 70 0.16 -7.37 -1.43
CA ILE A 70 -0.94 -7.23 -0.49
C ILE A 70 -1.05 -8.53 0.28
N ASP A 71 -0.75 -8.45 1.57
CA ASP A 71 -0.81 -9.55 2.50
C ASP A 71 -1.98 -9.35 3.46
N ARG A 72 -2.75 -10.41 3.67
CA ARG A 72 -3.72 -10.51 4.75
C ARG A 72 -3.32 -11.66 5.65
N ASP A 73 -3.15 -11.35 6.93
CA ASP A 73 -2.95 -12.33 7.98
C ASP A 73 -4.28 -12.70 8.67
N GLY A 74 -4.26 -13.78 9.46
CA GLY A 74 -5.40 -14.23 10.25
C GLY A 74 -6.12 -15.46 9.68
N PRO A 75 -7.38 -15.72 10.07
CA PRO A 75 -8.08 -16.96 9.73
C PRO A 75 -8.28 -17.20 8.23
N PHE A 76 -8.22 -16.12 7.44
CA PHE A 76 -8.32 -16.14 5.98
C PHE A 76 -7.08 -15.48 5.40
N GLN A 77 -5.97 -16.22 5.43
CA GLN A 77 -4.71 -15.76 4.87
C GLN A 77 -4.79 -15.68 3.35
N PHE A 78 -4.30 -14.59 2.79
CA PHE A 78 -3.99 -14.52 1.37
C PHE A 78 -2.80 -13.61 1.09
N HIS A 79 -2.18 -13.86 -0.06
CA HIS A 79 -1.17 -13.02 -0.64
C HIS A 79 -1.57 -12.71 -2.09
N VAL A 80 -1.51 -11.43 -2.45
CA VAL A 80 -1.69 -10.97 -3.83
C VAL A 80 -0.47 -10.16 -4.21
N ALA A 81 0.17 -10.51 -5.33
CA ALA A 81 1.23 -9.70 -5.93
C ALA A 81 0.75 -9.21 -7.29
N VAL A 82 0.62 -7.88 -7.42
CA VAL A 82 0.25 -7.23 -8.67
C VAL A 82 1.53 -6.73 -9.35
N PRO A 83 1.88 -7.25 -10.54
CA PRO A 83 3.03 -6.76 -11.28
C PRO A 83 2.74 -5.37 -11.85
N LEU A 84 3.71 -4.48 -11.73
CA LEU A 84 3.68 -3.13 -12.28
C LEU A 84 4.90 -2.92 -13.17
N HIS A 85 4.67 -2.67 -14.46
CA HIS A 85 5.74 -2.40 -15.42
C HIS A 85 5.86 -0.89 -15.62
N LEU A 86 6.93 -0.29 -15.08
CA LEU A 86 7.20 1.13 -15.25
C LEU A 86 7.96 1.37 -16.55
N VAL A 87 7.33 2.11 -17.45
CA VAL A 87 7.93 2.57 -18.71
C VAL A 87 8.47 3.99 -18.56
N ALA A 88 9.59 4.27 -19.21
CA ALA A 88 10.06 5.64 -19.36
C ALA A 88 9.00 6.46 -20.12
N LYS A 89 8.80 7.71 -19.70
CA LYS A 89 7.87 8.64 -20.32
C LYS A 89 8.36 9.08 -21.70
#